data_AF-A0A972WLG1-F1
#
_entry.id   AF-A0A972WLG1-F1
#
_cell.length_a   1.000
_cell.length_b   1.000
_cell.length_c   1.000
_cell.angle_alpha   90.00
_cell.angle_beta   90.00
_cell.angle_gamma   90.00
#
_symmetry.space_group_name_H-M   'P 1'
#
loop_
_entity.id
_entity.type
_entity.pdbx_description
1 polymer ?
#
loop_
_entity_poly.entity_id
_entity_poly.type
_entity_poly.pdbx_seq_one_letter_code
_entity_poly.pdbx_strand_id
1 'polypeptide(L)'
;MNSLLARFAENGFWMARYMERAENLARILDVNESFARDSDGEQDWLPIVQLHADDEAFFRRHAEATADAVIEFYILDRENPNSVVQTIWAARENARTLRHLISIELWSQLNVFYGSVSALRPRDLSLAQLSRLCQSIKEGCQLHTGIVEGTTFRDQSWLFYQLGKIIDRADQTTRLLDIKYHRLLPHVADVGTSIDVSQWNALLRSVAGYHGYRRVRPSGMSPESVAEFILLNAAFPRSVACCVERIRYYLDLIASNPDLAGVAFAADGLVDLEMQMSMSMKEVIGEGLHEYLDRAQINLQRLTNAIDRTFFNAQPAAPTSQSQYQ
;
A
#
# COMPACT_ATOMS: atom_id res chain seq x y z
N MET A 1 27.27 3.24 6.49
CA MET A 1 26.28 4.30 6.17
C MET A 1 26.37 5.41 7.21
N ASN A 2 26.47 6.69 6.82
CA ASN A 2 26.45 7.79 7.80
C ASN A 2 25.03 7.91 8.41
N SER A 3 24.91 8.17 9.72
CA SER A 3 23.62 8.23 10.44
C SER A 3 22.62 9.20 9.81
N LEU A 4 23.13 10.28 9.20
CA LEU A 4 22.32 11.26 8.47
C LEU A 4 21.65 10.65 7.20
N LEU A 5 22.37 9.80 6.46
CA LEU A 5 21.87 9.14 5.25
C LEU A 5 20.80 8.09 5.60
N ALA A 6 21.02 7.33 6.68
CA ALA A 6 20.07 6.34 7.19
C ALA A 6 18.71 6.98 7.52
N ARG A 7 18.75 8.10 8.24
CA ARG A 7 17.53 8.85 8.58
C ARG A 7 16.84 9.40 7.33
N PHE A 8 17.57 9.90 6.34
CA PHE A 8 16.93 10.43 5.13
C PHE A 8 16.29 9.34 4.27
N ALA A 9 16.95 8.19 4.15
CA ALA A 9 16.41 7.00 3.52
C ALA A 9 15.11 6.56 4.21
N GLU A 10 15.11 6.49 5.55
CA GLU A 10 13.93 6.13 6.35
C GLU A 10 12.76 7.11 6.14
N ASN A 11 13.02 8.42 6.18
CA ASN A 11 11.97 9.42 5.97
C ASN A 11 11.39 9.31 4.54
N GLY A 12 12.24 9.11 3.53
CA GLY A 12 11.79 8.96 2.15
C GLY A 12 10.95 7.69 1.95
N PHE A 13 11.40 6.59 2.55
CA PHE A 13 10.69 5.31 2.57
C PHE A 13 9.29 5.47 3.17
N TRP A 14 9.18 6.00 4.39
CA TRP A 14 7.89 6.16 5.06
C TRP A 14 6.98 7.21 4.42
N MET A 15 7.54 8.32 3.92
CA MET A 15 6.77 9.31 3.15
C MET A 15 6.02 8.65 1.99
N ALA A 16 6.70 7.78 1.22
CA ALA A 16 6.10 7.06 0.10
C ALA A 16 4.98 6.12 0.54
N ARG A 17 5.18 5.39 1.65
CA ARG A 17 4.18 4.47 2.21
C ARG A 17 2.92 5.21 2.60
N TYR A 18 3.04 6.30 3.34
CA TYR A 18 1.88 7.08 3.77
C TYR A 18 1.08 7.64 2.59
N MET A 19 1.75 8.06 1.52
CA MET A 19 1.07 8.53 0.30
C MET A 19 0.31 7.40 -0.42
N GLU A 20 0.87 6.19 -0.50
CA GLU A 20 0.15 5.04 -1.08
C GLU A 20 -1.04 4.62 -0.20
N ARG A 21 -0.92 4.65 1.13
CA ARG A 21 -2.04 4.39 2.07
C ARG A 21 -3.17 5.39 1.88
N ALA A 22 -2.87 6.67 1.83
CA ALA A 22 -3.86 7.72 1.62
C ALA A 22 -4.63 7.54 0.30
N GLU A 23 -3.92 7.27 -0.80
CA GLU A 23 -4.54 7.05 -2.12
C GLU A 23 -5.42 5.79 -2.12
N ASN A 24 -4.95 4.69 -1.52
CA ASN A 24 -5.66 3.43 -1.51
C ASN A 24 -6.90 3.48 -0.63
N LEU A 25 -6.80 4.06 0.58
CA LEU A 25 -7.93 4.24 1.48
C LEU A 25 -9.02 5.10 0.84
N ALA A 26 -8.65 6.23 0.23
CA ALA A 26 -9.59 7.07 -0.51
C ALA A 26 -10.30 6.30 -1.65
N ARG A 27 -9.57 5.43 -2.35
CA ARG A 27 -10.14 4.58 -3.40
C ARG A 27 -11.08 3.51 -2.84
N ILE A 28 -10.72 2.86 -1.73
CA ILE A 28 -11.55 1.83 -1.10
C ILE A 28 -12.87 2.44 -0.62
N LEU A 29 -12.83 3.60 0.05
CA LEU A 29 -14.03 4.29 0.52
C LEU A 29 -14.96 4.67 -0.65
N ASP A 30 -14.40 5.26 -1.72
CA ASP A 30 -15.13 5.63 -2.94
C ASP A 30 -15.77 4.42 -3.62
N VAL A 31 -15.00 3.34 -3.77
CA VAL A 31 -15.50 2.14 -4.44
C VAL A 31 -16.52 1.40 -3.58
N ASN A 32 -16.36 1.39 -2.26
CA ASN A 32 -17.34 0.78 -1.36
C ASN A 32 -18.69 1.48 -1.47
N GLU A 33 -18.69 2.81 -1.40
CA GLU A 33 -19.89 3.63 -1.56
C GLU A 33 -20.51 3.49 -2.96
N SER A 34 -19.71 3.44 -4.02
CA SER A 34 -20.25 3.46 -5.38
C SER A 34 -20.62 2.07 -5.93
N PHE A 35 -19.99 0.99 -5.46
CA PHE A 35 -20.07 -0.33 -6.11
C PHE A 35 -20.28 -1.54 -5.18
N ALA A 36 -20.04 -1.43 -3.87
CA ALA A 36 -20.05 -2.59 -2.97
C ALA A 36 -21.41 -2.80 -2.28
N ARG A 37 -22.49 -2.92 -3.05
CA ARG A 37 -23.81 -3.30 -2.52
C ARG A 37 -23.94 -4.82 -2.40
N ASP A 38 -24.51 -5.29 -1.30
CA ASP A 38 -24.85 -6.69 -1.08
C ASP A 38 -26.16 -7.10 -1.77
N SER A 39 -26.64 -8.33 -1.50
CA SER A 39 -27.87 -8.87 -2.07
C SER A 39 -29.14 -8.12 -1.66
N ASP A 40 -29.12 -7.49 -0.49
CA ASP A 40 -30.24 -6.72 0.06
C ASP A 40 -30.14 -5.23 -0.35
N GLY A 41 -29.05 -4.85 -1.00
CA GLY A 41 -28.79 -3.50 -1.50
C GLY A 41 -28.09 -2.59 -0.50
N GLU A 42 -27.72 -3.12 0.67
CA GLU A 42 -26.99 -2.44 1.74
C GLU A 42 -25.49 -2.50 1.50
N GLN A 43 -24.75 -1.61 2.17
CA GLN A 43 -23.30 -1.54 2.10
C GLN A 43 -22.70 -2.00 3.43
N ASP A 44 -21.92 -3.07 3.39
CA ASP A 44 -21.14 -3.51 4.55
C ASP A 44 -19.84 -2.68 4.63
N TRP A 45 -19.72 -1.85 5.66
CA TRP A 45 -18.54 -1.00 5.91
C TRP A 45 -17.52 -1.63 6.87
N LEU A 46 -17.92 -2.68 7.60
CA LEU A 46 -17.02 -3.45 8.48
C LEU A 46 -15.79 -4.03 7.77
N PRO A 47 -15.86 -4.56 6.52
CA PRO A 47 -14.69 -5.09 5.83
C PRO A 47 -13.55 -4.08 5.68
N ILE A 48 -13.85 -2.78 5.63
CA ILE A 48 -12.83 -1.74 5.52
C ILE A 48 -12.05 -1.65 6.83
N VAL A 49 -12.73 -1.75 7.97
CA VAL A 49 -12.08 -1.75 9.30
C VAL A 49 -11.17 -2.99 9.45
N GLN A 50 -11.68 -4.15 9.04
CA GLN A 50 -10.96 -5.42 9.12
C GLN A 50 -9.76 -5.48 8.18
N LEU A 51 -9.86 -4.88 6.99
CA LEU A 51 -8.75 -4.79 6.02
C LEU A 51 -7.50 -4.14 6.64
N HIS A 52 -7.71 -3.13 7.48
CA HIS A 52 -6.63 -2.40 8.14
C HIS A 52 -6.29 -2.96 9.53
N ALA A 53 -6.97 -4.02 9.99
CA ALA A 53 -6.85 -4.60 11.32
C ALA A 53 -7.07 -3.58 12.45
N ASP A 54 -7.99 -2.64 12.25
CA ASP A 54 -8.26 -1.53 13.17
C ASP A 54 -9.46 -1.80 14.10
N ASP A 55 -10.01 -3.03 14.14
CA ASP A 55 -11.22 -3.40 14.90
C ASP A 55 -11.19 -2.89 16.35
N GLU A 56 -10.11 -3.15 17.09
CA GLU A 56 -9.98 -2.71 18.48
C GLU A 56 -9.93 -1.17 18.60
N ALA A 57 -9.25 -0.48 17.70
CA ALA A 57 -9.16 0.98 17.70
C ALA A 57 -10.49 1.63 17.31
N PHE A 58 -11.24 1.01 16.41
CA PHE A 58 -12.55 1.44 15.93
C PHE A 58 -13.62 1.24 17.00
N PHE A 59 -13.78 0.01 17.50
CA PHE A 59 -14.87 -0.34 18.43
C PHE A 59 -14.70 0.23 19.84
N ARG A 60 -13.51 0.73 20.19
CA ARG A 60 -13.33 1.56 21.39
C ARG A 60 -14.10 2.89 21.34
N ARG A 61 -14.45 3.38 20.16
CA ARG A 61 -15.02 4.73 19.95
C ARG A 61 -16.34 4.71 19.19
N HIS A 62 -16.60 3.68 18.39
CA HIS A 62 -17.82 3.51 17.62
C HIS A 62 -18.48 2.18 17.98
N ALA A 63 -19.78 2.18 18.23
CA ALA A 63 -20.51 0.94 18.60
C ALA A 63 -20.74 0.01 17.39
N GLU A 64 -20.86 0.59 16.19
CA GLU A 64 -21.19 -0.11 14.95
C GLU A 64 -20.40 0.49 13.80
N ALA A 65 -20.02 -0.35 12.83
CA ALA A 65 -19.35 0.06 11.60
C ALA A 65 -20.34 0.63 10.58
N THR A 66 -21.01 1.74 10.93
CA THR A 66 -21.87 2.48 9.99
C THR A 66 -21.02 3.26 8.99
N ALA A 67 -21.63 3.64 7.85
CA ALA A 67 -20.96 4.44 6.84
C ALA A 67 -20.33 5.71 7.43
N ASP A 68 -21.11 6.50 8.17
CA ASP A 68 -20.64 7.75 8.77
C ASP A 68 -19.49 7.51 9.76
N ALA A 69 -19.59 6.48 10.60
CA ALA A 69 -18.55 6.15 11.58
C ALA A 69 -17.23 5.73 10.91
N VAL A 70 -17.30 4.87 9.89
CA VAL A 70 -16.11 4.40 9.15
C VAL A 70 -15.48 5.53 8.34
N ILE A 71 -16.28 6.38 7.68
CA ILE A 71 -15.77 7.52 6.92
C ILE A 71 -15.10 8.54 7.86
N GLU A 72 -15.73 8.86 9.00
CA GLU A 72 -15.14 9.78 9.99
C GLU A 72 -13.81 9.24 10.55
N PHE A 73 -13.80 7.96 10.95
CA PHE A 73 -12.62 7.27 11.47
C PHE A 73 -11.44 7.21 10.49
N TYR A 74 -11.72 7.05 9.19
CA TYR A 74 -10.67 6.94 8.18
C TYR A 74 -10.30 8.26 7.50
N ILE A 75 -11.10 9.32 7.61
CA ILE A 75 -10.78 10.61 6.98
C ILE A 75 -10.31 11.66 8.00
N LEU A 76 -11.05 11.87 9.09
CA LEU A 76 -10.87 13.03 9.98
C LEU A 76 -10.16 12.72 11.29
N ASP A 77 -10.22 11.46 11.70
CA ASP A 77 -9.77 11.07 13.02
C ASP A 77 -8.25 11.18 13.16
N ARG A 78 -7.83 12.06 14.08
CA ARG A 78 -6.42 12.32 14.35
C ARG A 78 -5.79 11.32 15.31
N GLU A 79 -6.58 10.47 15.96
CA GLU A 79 -6.06 9.41 16.82
C GLU A 79 -5.82 8.12 16.04
N ASN A 80 -6.47 7.95 14.89
CA ASN A 80 -6.19 6.86 13.96
C ASN A 80 -4.94 7.16 13.11
N PRO A 81 -3.82 6.44 13.28
CA PRO A 81 -2.61 6.63 12.47
C PRO A 81 -2.79 6.27 10.99
N ASN A 82 -3.85 5.51 10.66
CA ASN A 82 -4.18 5.10 9.29
C ASN A 82 -5.16 6.07 8.61
N SER A 83 -5.65 7.11 9.29
CA SER A 83 -6.57 8.07 8.67
C SER A 83 -5.89 8.89 7.59
N VAL A 84 -6.67 9.41 6.63
CA VAL A 84 -6.18 10.29 5.55
C VAL A 84 -5.48 11.52 6.13
N VAL A 85 -6.06 12.16 7.15
CA VAL A 85 -5.44 13.34 7.78
C VAL A 85 -4.10 13.00 8.44
N GLN A 86 -3.99 11.84 9.12
CA GLN A 86 -2.76 11.45 9.80
C GLN A 86 -1.68 10.94 8.86
N THR A 87 -2.03 10.13 7.87
CA THR A 87 -1.08 9.65 6.86
C THR A 87 -0.49 10.81 6.05
N ILE A 88 -1.31 11.78 5.64
CA ILE A 88 -0.82 12.98 4.93
C ILE A 88 0.03 13.87 5.86
N TRP A 89 -0.36 14.02 7.13
CA TRP A 89 0.46 14.71 8.12
C TRP A 89 1.83 14.04 8.29
N ALA A 90 1.86 12.71 8.44
CA ALA A 90 3.10 11.94 8.60
C ALA A 90 3.98 12.03 7.35
N ALA A 91 3.41 11.96 6.14
CA ALA A 91 4.13 12.18 4.90
C ALA A 91 4.78 13.57 4.85
N ARG A 92 4.03 14.61 5.26
CA ARG A 92 4.52 15.99 5.34
C ARG A 92 5.64 16.15 6.39
N GLU A 93 5.54 15.51 7.55
CA GLU A 93 6.59 15.57 8.57
C GLU A 93 7.88 14.88 8.11
N ASN A 94 7.78 13.75 7.41
CA ASN A 94 8.93 13.13 6.75
C ASN A 94 9.56 14.07 5.71
N ALA A 95 8.73 14.71 4.88
CA ALA A 95 9.19 15.69 3.90
C ALA A 95 9.87 16.91 4.55
N ARG A 96 9.40 17.34 5.73
CA ARG A 96 9.99 18.46 6.48
C ARG A 96 11.44 18.16 6.88
N THR A 97 11.73 16.93 7.27
CA THR A 97 13.10 16.46 7.56
C THR A 97 13.96 16.45 6.29
N LEU A 98 13.36 16.14 5.15
CA LEU A 98 14.00 16.06 3.83
C LEU A 98 14.05 17.38 3.06
N ARG A 99 13.68 18.52 3.66
CA ARG A 99 13.48 19.81 2.96
C ARG A 99 14.68 20.30 2.13
N HIS A 100 15.89 19.85 2.45
CA HIS A 100 17.12 20.19 1.74
C HIS A 100 17.45 19.23 0.58
N LEU A 101 16.74 18.10 0.48
CA LEU A 101 16.88 17.06 -0.55
C LEU A 101 15.71 17.04 -1.53
N ILE A 102 14.55 17.57 -1.15
CA ILE A 102 13.37 17.64 -2.01
C ILE A 102 13.23 19.00 -2.69
N SER A 103 12.51 19.01 -3.81
CA SER A 103 12.16 20.22 -4.53
C SER A 103 11.21 21.12 -3.74
N ILE A 104 11.23 22.42 -4.05
CA ILE A 104 10.30 23.40 -3.44
C ILE A 104 8.86 23.04 -3.82
N GLU A 105 8.67 22.54 -5.03
CA GLU A 105 7.41 22.06 -5.58
C GLU A 105 6.84 20.91 -4.74
N LEU A 106 7.66 19.91 -4.40
CA LEU A 106 7.24 18.76 -3.58
C LEU A 106 6.84 19.20 -2.17
N TRP A 107 7.66 20.06 -1.55
CA TRP A 107 7.36 20.61 -0.23
C TRP A 107 6.08 21.46 -0.24
N SER A 108 5.92 22.32 -1.24
CA SER A 108 4.74 23.19 -1.40
C SER A 108 3.46 22.36 -1.58
N GLN A 109 3.51 21.35 -2.45
CA GLN A 109 2.36 20.48 -2.71
C GLN A 109 1.90 19.74 -1.44
N LEU A 110 2.83 19.18 -0.64
CA LEU A 110 2.47 18.52 0.62
C LEU A 110 1.87 19.48 1.65
N ASN A 111 2.32 20.74 1.71
CA ASN A 111 1.70 21.73 2.60
C ASN A 111 0.28 22.10 2.16
N VAL A 112 0.07 22.33 0.86
CA VAL A 112 -1.26 22.61 0.31
C VAL A 112 -2.18 21.41 0.52
N PHE A 113 -1.70 20.20 0.27
CA PHE A 113 -2.47 18.98 0.39
C PHE A 113 -2.83 18.68 1.86
N TYR A 114 -1.87 18.80 2.78
CA TYR A 114 -2.17 18.72 4.21
C TYR A 114 -3.16 19.80 4.65
N GLY A 115 -3.00 21.03 4.17
CA GLY A 115 -3.91 22.14 4.46
C GLY A 115 -5.35 21.86 4.02
N SER A 116 -5.55 21.26 2.85
CA SER A 116 -6.89 20.92 2.37
C SER A 116 -7.54 19.81 3.19
N VAL A 117 -6.82 18.72 3.47
CA VAL A 117 -7.39 17.58 4.23
C VAL A 117 -7.58 17.91 5.71
N SER A 118 -6.69 18.70 6.31
CA SER A 118 -6.78 19.08 7.73
C SER A 118 -7.89 20.10 8.02
N ALA A 119 -8.40 20.77 6.98
CA ALA A 119 -9.52 21.71 7.07
C ALA A 119 -10.90 21.05 6.92
N LEU A 120 -10.95 19.76 6.58
CA LEU A 120 -12.20 19.00 6.49
C LEU A 120 -12.89 18.90 7.86
N ARG A 121 -14.22 18.89 7.84
CA ARG A 121 -15.08 18.76 9.02
C ARG A 121 -16.14 17.68 8.77
N PRO A 122 -16.84 17.19 9.81
CA PRO A 122 -17.87 16.15 9.64
C PRO A 122 -18.93 16.48 8.58
N ARG A 123 -19.31 17.76 8.46
CA ARG A 123 -20.28 18.21 7.43
C ARG A 123 -19.80 18.05 5.98
N ASP A 124 -18.50 17.91 5.78
CA ASP A 124 -17.87 17.74 4.47
C ASP A 124 -17.80 16.24 4.06
N LEU A 125 -18.24 15.32 4.94
CA LEU A 125 -18.16 13.86 4.77
C LEU A 125 -19.45 13.18 4.28
N SER A 126 -20.50 13.93 3.96
CA SER A 126 -21.79 13.34 3.53
C SER A 126 -21.58 12.35 2.37
N LEU A 127 -22.33 11.23 2.34
CA LEU A 127 -22.24 10.22 1.27
C LEU A 127 -22.37 10.83 -0.13
N ALA A 128 -23.28 11.80 -0.31
CA ALA A 128 -23.46 12.51 -1.57
C ALA A 128 -22.22 13.28 -2.08
N GLN A 129 -21.27 13.58 -1.19
CA GLN A 129 -20.01 14.27 -1.49
C GLN A 129 -18.79 13.35 -1.40
N LEU A 130 -18.92 12.16 -0.83
CA LEU A 130 -17.81 11.25 -0.53
C LEU A 130 -16.99 10.94 -1.78
N SER A 131 -17.63 10.56 -2.89
CA SER A 131 -16.92 10.25 -4.13
C SER A 131 -16.07 11.44 -4.64
N ARG A 132 -16.61 12.67 -4.55
CA ARG A 132 -15.87 13.89 -4.92
C ARG A 132 -14.69 14.14 -3.97
N LEU A 133 -14.90 13.96 -2.67
CA LEU A 133 -13.86 14.11 -1.66
C LEU A 133 -12.73 13.09 -1.89
N CYS A 134 -13.07 11.81 -2.01
CA CYS A 134 -12.13 10.74 -2.31
C CYS A 134 -11.40 10.97 -3.63
N GLN A 135 -12.08 11.49 -4.67
CA GLN A 135 -11.45 11.89 -5.92
C GLN A 135 -10.41 12.98 -5.71
N SER A 136 -10.71 14.02 -4.92
CA SER A 136 -9.75 15.08 -4.62
C SER A 136 -8.51 14.57 -3.84
N ILE A 137 -8.70 13.59 -2.94
CA ILE A 137 -7.60 12.95 -2.20
C ILE A 137 -6.72 12.14 -3.16
N LYS A 138 -7.33 11.32 -4.04
CA LYS A 138 -6.62 10.55 -5.07
C LYS A 138 -5.83 11.47 -6.01
N GLU A 139 -6.41 12.57 -6.46
CA GLU A 139 -5.74 13.57 -7.30
C GLU A 139 -4.56 14.23 -6.58
N GLY A 140 -4.69 14.54 -5.29
CA GLY A 140 -3.58 15.03 -4.47
C GLY A 140 -2.40 14.05 -4.40
N CYS A 141 -2.69 12.74 -4.25
CA CYS A 141 -1.66 11.69 -4.24
C CYS A 141 -1.01 11.48 -5.63
N GLN A 142 -1.80 11.59 -6.70
CA GLN A 142 -1.31 11.48 -8.06
C GLN A 142 -0.46 12.69 -8.47
N LEU A 143 -0.86 13.90 -8.05
CA LEU A 143 -0.06 15.12 -8.20
C LEU A 143 1.29 14.99 -7.48
N HIS A 144 1.27 14.50 -6.23
CA HIS A 144 2.49 14.19 -5.48
C HIS A 144 3.41 13.24 -6.26
N THR A 145 2.85 12.14 -6.78
CA THR A 145 3.61 11.16 -7.58
C THR A 145 4.24 11.81 -8.82
N GLY A 146 3.49 12.66 -9.54
CA GLY A 146 4.01 13.36 -10.72
C GLY A 146 5.17 14.31 -10.39
N ILE A 147 5.08 15.04 -9.26
CA ILE A 147 6.16 15.94 -8.81
C ILE A 147 7.39 15.15 -8.38
N VAL A 148 7.23 14.04 -7.64
CA VAL A 148 8.35 13.18 -7.25
C VAL A 148 9.09 12.65 -8.48
N GLU A 149 8.35 12.11 -9.46
CA GLU A 149 8.98 11.59 -10.68
C GLU A 149 9.71 12.67 -11.49
N GLY A 150 9.14 13.88 -11.55
CA GLY A 150 9.67 14.98 -12.34
C GLY A 150 10.80 15.78 -11.70
N THR A 151 10.93 15.78 -10.37
CA THR A 151 11.83 16.71 -9.65
C THR A 151 12.81 16.06 -8.69
N THR A 152 12.56 14.83 -8.22
CA THR A 152 13.47 14.18 -7.26
C THR A 152 14.72 13.67 -7.96
N PHE A 153 15.89 14.07 -7.43
CA PHE A 153 17.19 13.61 -7.91
C PHE A 153 17.34 12.09 -7.70
N ARG A 154 17.95 11.38 -8.65
CA ARG A 154 17.99 9.90 -8.67
C ARG A 154 19.16 9.35 -7.84
N ASP A 155 19.11 9.59 -6.54
CA ASP A 155 20.07 9.11 -5.53
C ASP A 155 19.50 7.95 -4.68
N GLN A 156 20.18 7.60 -3.59
CA GLN A 156 19.72 6.57 -2.66
C GLN A 156 18.36 6.93 -2.03
N SER A 157 18.12 8.21 -1.72
CA SER A 157 16.84 8.67 -1.15
C SER A 157 15.68 8.36 -2.08
N TRP A 158 15.86 8.57 -3.39
CA TRP A 158 14.87 8.20 -4.39
C TRP A 158 14.63 6.68 -4.46
N LEU A 159 15.69 5.87 -4.37
CA LEU A 159 15.56 4.40 -4.35
C LEU A 159 14.74 3.90 -3.14
N PHE A 160 15.01 4.44 -1.94
CA PHE A 160 14.25 4.08 -0.74
C PHE A 160 12.80 4.58 -0.79
N TYR A 161 12.54 5.76 -1.38
CA TYR A 161 11.18 6.21 -1.66
C TYR A 161 10.43 5.21 -2.56
N GLN A 162 11.06 4.77 -3.67
CA GLN A 162 10.43 3.79 -4.58
C GLN A 162 10.18 2.44 -3.89
N LEU A 163 11.11 1.97 -3.05
CA LEU A 163 10.91 0.75 -2.26
C LEU A 163 9.72 0.87 -1.32
N GLY A 164 9.63 1.96 -0.54
CA GLY A 164 8.52 2.20 0.37
C GLY A 164 7.18 2.17 -0.35
N LYS A 165 7.09 2.90 -1.47
CA LYS A 165 5.92 2.93 -2.34
C LYS A 165 5.46 1.54 -2.77
N ILE A 166 6.38 0.72 -3.26
CA ILE A 166 6.03 -0.54 -3.93
C ILE A 166 5.77 -1.66 -2.91
N ILE A 167 6.50 -1.68 -1.80
CA ILE A 167 6.24 -2.61 -0.70
C ILE A 167 4.84 -2.38 -0.12
N ASP A 168 4.50 -1.12 0.16
CA ASP A 168 3.20 -0.80 0.75
C ASP A 168 2.04 -1.06 -0.22
N ARG A 169 2.26 -0.82 -1.52
CA ARG A 169 1.33 -1.23 -2.57
C ARG A 169 1.12 -2.74 -2.62
N ALA A 170 2.18 -3.54 -2.57
CA ALA A 170 2.08 -4.99 -2.59
C ALA A 170 1.29 -5.51 -1.38
N ASP A 171 1.61 -5.01 -0.19
CA ASP A 171 0.93 -5.37 1.07
C ASP A 171 -0.55 -4.97 1.06
N GLN A 172 -0.88 -3.78 0.58
CA GLN A 172 -2.28 -3.36 0.48
C GLN A 172 -3.06 -4.16 -0.57
N THR A 173 -2.43 -4.55 -1.68
CA THR A 173 -3.05 -5.42 -2.68
C THR A 173 -3.35 -6.81 -2.12
N THR A 174 -2.42 -7.42 -1.36
CA THR A 174 -2.64 -8.76 -0.77
C THR A 174 -3.79 -8.74 0.23
N ARG A 175 -3.79 -7.77 1.15
CA ARG A 175 -4.87 -7.59 2.16
C ARG A 175 -6.24 -7.39 1.51
N LEU A 176 -6.29 -6.58 0.45
CA LEU A 176 -7.53 -6.26 -0.25
C LEU A 176 -8.10 -7.47 -1.00
N LEU A 177 -7.23 -8.31 -1.58
CA LEU A 177 -7.66 -9.58 -2.17
C LEU A 177 -8.17 -10.54 -1.09
N ASP A 178 -7.47 -10.66 0.04
CA ASP A 178 -7.77 -11.60 1.11
C ASP A 178 -9.15 -11.35 1.74
N ILE A 179 -9.41 -10.11 2.17
CA ILE A 179 -10.68 -9.75 2.83
C ILE A 179 -11.90 -9.95 1.92
N LYS A 180 -11.73 -9.70 0.61
CA LYS A 180 -12.81 -9.86 -0.36
C LYS A 180 -12.98 -11.33 -0.74
N TYR A 181 -11.91 -12.10 -0.88
CA TYR A 181 -12.02 -13.51 -1.25
C TYR A 181 -12.80 -14.34 -0.23
N HIS A 182 -12.50 -14.18 1.07
CA HIS A 182 -13.24 -14.87 2.16
C HIS A 182 -14.73 -14.54 2.17
N ARG A 183 -15.09 -13.28 1.88
CA ARG A 183 -16.49 -12.82 1.87
C ARG A 183 -17.25 -13.20 0.61
N LEU A 184 -16.57 -13.32 -0.53
CA LEU A 184 -17.23 -13.59 -1.83
C LEU A 184 -17.37 -15.08 -2.14
N LEU A 185 -16.65 -15.96 -1.43
CA LEU A 185 -16.72 -17.41 -1.65
C LEU A 185 -17.27 -18.27 -0.48
N PRO A 186 -18.15 -17.78 0.42
CA PRO A 186 -18.68 -18.63 1.49
C PRO A 186 -19.55 -19.79 0.97
N HIS A 187 -20.16 -19.66 -0.21
CA HIS A 187 -20.98 -20.72 -0.82
C HIS A 187 -20.70 -20.90 -2.32
N VAL A 188 -20.35 -22.13 -2.72
CA VAL A 188 -20.13 -22.55 -4.12
C VAL A 188 -21.37 -22.28 -5.00
N ALA A 189 -22.56 -22.18 -4.40
CA ALA A 189 -23.82 -21.91 -5.10
C ALA A 189 -23.94 -20.47 -5.65
N ASP A 190 -23.15 -19.52 -5.14
CA ASP A 190 -23.26 -18.09 -5.49
C ASP A 190 -22.26 -17.67 -6.59
N VAL A 191 -21.34 -18.56 -6.97
CA VAL A 191 -20.31 -18.32 -7.98
C VAL A 191 -20.97 -18.10 -9.36
N GLY A 192 -20.75 -16.92 -9.93
CA GLY A 192 -21.31 -16.54 -11.23
C GLY A 192 -22.68 -15.85 -11.18
N THR A 193 -23.17 -15.49 -9.99
CA THR A 193 -24.33 -14.59 -9.84
C THR A 193 -23.98 -13.15 -10.26
N SER A 194 -24.99 -12.32 -10.55
CA SER A 194 -24.78 -10.90 -10.88
C SER A 194 -24.16 -10.11 -9.72
N ILE A 195 -24.46 -10.49 -8.48
CA ILE A 195 -23.92 -9.89 -7.25
C ILE A 195 -22.42 -10.22 -7.12
N ASP A 196 -22.05 -11.48 -7.37
CA ASP A 196 -20.65 -11.94 -7.38
C ASP A 196 -19.81 -11.15 -8.40
N VAL A 197 -20.30 -10.99 -9.64
CA VAL A 197 -19.65 -10.18 -10.67
C VAL A 197 -19.51 -8.71 -10.26
N SER A 198 -20.51 -8.12 -9.59
CA SER A 198 -20.42 -6.74 -9.09
C SER A 198 -19.32 -6.58 -8.04
N GLN A 199 -19.16 -7.55 -7.15
CA GLN A 199 -18.17 -7.50 -6.09
C GLN A 199 -16.74 -7.71 -6.61
N TRP A 200 -16.53 -8.59 -7.58
CA TRP A 200 -15.22 -8.69 -8.27
C TRP A 200 -14.89 -7.43 -9.08
N ASN A 201 -15.89 -6.78 -9.67
CA ASN A 201 -15.72 -5.47 -10.29
C ASN A 201 -15.30 -4.41 -9.26
N ALA A 202 -15.94 -4.39 -8.09
CA ALA A 202 -15.57 -3.50 -6.99
C ALA A 202 -14.14 -3.77 -6.49
N LEU A 203 -13.74 -5.03 -6.34
CA LEU A 203 -12.35 -5.38 -6.00
C LEU A 203 -11.35 -4.85 -7.04
N LEU A 204 -11.60 -5.14 -8.33
CA LEU A 204 -10.75 -4.66 -9.41
C LEU A 204 -10.67 -3.13 -9.47
N ARG A 205 -11.76 -2.42 -9.16
CA ARG A 205 -11.75 -0.95 -9.06
C ARG A 205 -10.97 -0.48 -7.85
N SER A 206 -11.07 -1.17 -6.72
CA SER A 206 -10.34 -0.88 -5.48
C SER A 206 -8.82 -1.04 -5.63
N VAL A 207 -8.35 -1.91 -6.53
CA VAL A 207 -6.92 -1.99 -6.91
C VAL A 207 -6.57 -1.13 -8.14
N ALA A 208 -7.47 -0.31 -8.67
CA ALA A 208 -7.33 0.41 -9.95
C ALA A 208 -6.98 -0.50 -11.16
N GLY A 209 -7.37 -1.76 -11.08
CA GLY A 209 -7.08 -2.81 -12.06
C GLY A 209 -8.18 -3.09 -13.06
N TYR A 210 -9.40 -2.57 -12.89
CA TYR A 210 -10.55 -2.86 -13.75
C TYR A 210 -10.24 -2.76 -15.25
N HIS A 211 -9.70 -1.63 -15.71
CA HIS A 211 -9.38 -1.46 -17.13
C HIS A 211 -8.22 -2.35 -17.60
N GLY A 212 -7.21 -2.58 -16.73
CA GLY A 212 -6.12 -3.51 -17.02
C GLY A 212 -6.62 -4.93 -17.18
N TYR A 213 -7.49 -5.39 -16.28
CA TYR A 213 -8.13 -6.70 -16.33
C TYR A 213 -8.96 -6.85 -17.59
N ARG A 214 -9.85 -5.90 -17.90
CA ARG A 214 -10.70 -5.95 -19.10
C ARG A 214 -9.91 -5.93 -20.41
N ARG A 215 -8.67 -5.39 -20.41
CA ARG A 215 -7.76 -5.44 -21.55
C ARG A 215 -7.22 -6.85 -21.81
N VAL A 216 -6.90 -7.61 -20.77
CA VAL A 216 -6.30 -8.96 -20.89
C VAL A 216 -7.33 -10.09 -20.81
N ARG A 217 -8.50 -9.83 -20.22
CA ARG A 217 -9.66 -10.73 -20.13
C ARG A 217 -10.95 -9.98 -20.57
N PRO A 218 -11.20 -9.87 -21.89
CA PRO A 218 -12.35 -9.14 -22.42
C PRO A 218 -13.70 -9.80 -22.18
N SER A 219 -13.74 -11.11 -21.90
CA SER A 219 -14.97 -11.89 -21.74
C SER A 219 -14.94 -12.67 -20.44
N GLY A 220 -16.05 -12.62 -19.69
CA GLY A 220 -16.17 -13.31 -18.42
C GLY A 220 -15.36 -12.68 -17.28
N MET A 221 -15.75 -13.05 -16.06
CA MET A 221 -15.08 -12.71 -14.81
C MET A 221 -15.29 -13.87 -13.87
N SER A 222 -14.22 -14.58 -13.51
CA SER A 222 -14.25 -15.59 -12.46
C SER A 222 -13.38 -15.14 -11.28
N PRO A 223 -13.67 -15.61 -10.06
CA PRO A 223 -12.81 -15.39 -8.90
C PRO A 223 -11.34 -15.72 -9.18
N GLU A 224 -11.10 -16.88 -9.80
CA GLU A 224 -9.76 -17.36 -10.17
C GLU A 224 -9.06 -16.40 -11.13
N SER A 225 -9.73 -15.95 -12.20
CA SER A 225 -9.08 -15.07 -13.18
C SER A 225 -8.79 -13.67 -12.62
N VAL A 226 -9.60 -13.19 -11.69
CA VAL A 226 -9.35 -11.92 -10.98
C VAL A 226 -8.20 -12.06 -10.00
N ALA A 227 -8.18 -13.13 -9.21
CA ALA A 227 -7.06 -13.42 -8.30
C ALA A 227 -5.74 -13.60 -9.07
N GLU A 228 -5.75 -14.36 -10.17
CA GLU A 228 -4.59 -14.51 -11.06
C GLU A 228 -4.08 -13.16 -11.57
N PHE A 229 -4.98 -12.28 -12.00
CA PHE A 229 -4.61 -10.96 -12.50
C PHE A 229 -4.00 -10.07 -11.41
N ILE A 230 -4.59 -10.07 -10.22
CA ILE A 230 -4.14 -9.24 -9.09
C ILE A 230 -2.83 -9.79 -8.50
N LEU A 231 -2.61 -11.10 -8.52
CA LEU A 231 -1.40 -11.70 -7.96
C LEU A 231 -0.26 -11.77 -8.97
N LEU A 232 -0.50 -12.35 -10.14
CA LEU A 232 0.56 -12.92 -11.00
C LEU A 232 0.81 -12.11 -12.29
N ASN A 233 0.02 -11.07 -12.58
CA ASN A 233 0.18 -10.32 -13.82
C ASN A 233 1.34 -9.31 -13.76
N ALA A 234 2.52 -9.67 -14.29
CA ALA A 234 3.71 -8.81 -14.29
C ALA A 234 3.55 -7.44 -15.00
N ALA A 235 2.55 -7.30 -15.88
CA ALA A 235 2.30 -6.05 -16.61
C ALA A 235 1.37 -5.08 -15.85
N PHE A 236 0.69 -5.52 -14.80
CA PHE A 236 -0.20 -4.68 -14.01
C PHE A 236 0.57 -4.03 -12.84
N PRO A 237 0.71 -2.68 -12.78
CA PRO A 237 1.60 -2.02 -11.81
C PRO A 237 1.28 -2.19 -10.32
N ARG A 238 0.10 -2.75 -10.01
CA ARG A 238 -0.38 -3.03 -8.65
C ARG A 238 -0.49 -4.52 -8.37
N SER A 239 -0.21 -5.39 -9.35
CA SER A 239 -0.13 -6.82 -9.05
C SER A 239 1.03 -7.09 -8.10
N VAL A 240 0.89 -8.14 -7.31
CA VAL A 240 1.92 -8.51 -6.33
C VAL A 240 3.21 -8.91 -7.06
N ALA A 241 3.12 -9.69 -8.14
CA ALA A 241 4.27 -10.09 -8.97
C ALA A 241 5.02 -8.88 -9.56
N CYS A 242 4.30 -7.92 -10.17
CA CYS A 242 4.93 -6.70 -10.70
C CYS A 242 5.62 -5.90 -9.59
N CYS A 243 5.01 -5.82 -8.40
CA CYS A 243 5.62 -5.13 -7.27
C CYS A 243 6.89 -5.86 -6.77
N VAL A 244 6.86 -7.19 -6.67
CA VAL A 244 8.02 -8.01 -6.27
C VAL A 244 9.18 -7.85 -7.26
N GLU A 245 8.92 -7.91 -8.57
CA GLU A 245 9.92 -7.66 -9.61
C GLU A 245 10.55 -6.27 -9.49
N ARG A 246 9.74 -5.25 -9.20
CA ARG A 246 10.25 -3.88 -9.02
C ARG A 246 11.03 -3.74 -7.71
N ILE A 247 10.62 -4.40 -6.64
CA ILE A 247 11.36 -4.40 -5.37
C ILE A 247 12.76 -4.98 -5.58
N ARG A 248 12.87 -6.12 -6.27
CA ARG A 248 14.15 -6.70 -6.71
C ARG A 248 14.99 -5.67 -7.46
N TYR A 249 14.42 -5.07 -8.50
CA TYR A 249 15.12 -4.07 -9.31
C TYR A 249 15.71 -2.92 -8.47
N TYR A 250 14.94 -2.34 -7.54
CA TYR A 250 15.45 -1.24 -6.71
C TYR A 250 16.48 -1.70 -5.67
N LEU A 251 16.35 -2.91 -5.12
CA LEU A 251 17.35 -3.48 -4.22
C LEU A 251 18.67 -3.78 -4.94
N ASP A 252 18.64 -4.23 -6.19
CA ASP A 252 19.84 -4.45 -6.99
C ASP A 252 20.55 -3.13 -7.32
N LEU A 253 19.79 -2.05 -7.57
CA LEU A 253 20.36 -0.70 -7.71
C LEU A 253 20.98 -0.19 -6.41
N ILE A 254 20.37 -0.46 -5.27
CA ILE A 254 20.91 -0.14 -3.94
C ILE A 254 22.21 -0.92 -3.68
N ALA A 255 22.21 -2.23 -3.97
CA ALA A 255 23.38 -3.09 -3.80
C ALA A 255 24.55 -2.69 -4.72
N SER A 256 24.24 -2.17 -5.90
CA SER A 256 25.23 -1.67 -6.86
C SER A 256 25.71 -0.24 -6.56
N ASN A 257 25.13 0.42 -5.55
CA ASN A 257 25.50 1.79 -5.20
C ASN A 257 26.85 1.81 -4.46
N PRO A 258 27.88 2.54 -4.93
CA PRO A 258 29.19 2.57 -4.30
C PRO A 258 29.17 3.03 -2.83
N ASP A 259 28.26 3.95 -2.47
CA ASP A 259 28.14 4.46 -1.10
C ASP A 259 27.55 3.43 -0.13
N LEU A 260 26.95 2.36 -0.67
CA LEU A 260 26.34 1.25 0.07
C LEU A 260 27.04 -0.09 -0.20
N ALA A 261 28.18 -0.06 -0.90
CA ALA A 261 28.96 -1.25 -1.20
C ALA A 261 29.39 -1.96 0.09
N GLY A 262 29.25 -3.29 0.12
CA GLY A 262 29.63 -4.12 1.28
C GLY A 262 28.61 -4.16 2.42
N VAL A 263 27.46 -3.48 2.31
CA VAL A 263 26.34 -3.66 3.24
C VAL A 263 25.70 -5.03 2.99
N ALA A 264 25.82 -5.95 3.95
CA ALA A 264 25.18 -7.25 3.87
C ALA A 264 23.67 -7.11 4.11
N PHE A 265 22.87 -7.42 3.09
CA PHE A 265 21.42 -7.38 3.14
C PHE A 265 20.83 -8.79 3.04
N ALA A 266 20.12 -9.23 4.08
CA ALA A 266 19.43 -10.51 4.09
C ALA A 266 18.12 -10.41 3.30
N ALA A 267 18.15 -10.88 2.06
CA ALA A 267 17.03 -10.80 1.13
C ALA A 267 16.07 -12.01 1.19
N ASP A 268 16.12 -12.84 2.24
CA ASP A 268 15.36 -14.09 2.32
C ASP A 268 13.86 -13.89 2.08
N GLY A 269 13.27 -12.84 2.67
CA GLY A 269 11.85 -12.52 2.45
C GLY A 269 11.53 -12.16 0.99
N LEU A 270 12.46 -11.54 0.26
CA LEU A 270 12.27 -11.27 -1.17
C LEU A 270 12.43 -12.55 -2.00
N VAL A 271 13.41 -13.39 -1.69
CA VAL A 271 13.63 -14.67 -2.37
C VAL A 271 12.40 -15.57 -2.22
N ASP A 272 11.85 -15.65 -1.00
CA ASP A 272 10.62 -16.41 -0.72
C ASP A 272 9.41 -15.83 -1.50
N LEU A 273 9.30 -14.50 -1.62
CA LEU A 273 8.28 -13.86 -2.45
C LEU A 273 8.45 -14.19 -3.94
N GLU A 274 9.66 -14.15 -4.47
CA GLU A 274 9.95 -14.47 -5.87
C GLU A 274 9.59 -15.93 -6.21
N MET A 275 9.93 -16.87 -5.31
CA MET A 275 9.51 -18.26 -5.44
C MET A 275 7.99 -18.39 -5.41
N GLN A 276 7.33 -17.70 -4.48
CA GLN A 276 5.88 -17.72 -4.35
C GLN A 276 5.16 -17.12 -5.58
N MET A 277 5.69 -16.04 -6.17
CA MET A 277 5.15 -15.43 -7.39
C MET A 277 5.37 -16.29 -8.64
N SER A 278 6.23 -17.30 -8.57
CA SER A 278 6.49 -18.26 -9.66
C SER A 278 5.47 -19.41 -9.68
N MET A 279 4.60 -19.52 -8.68
CA MET A 279 3.54 -20.54 -8.63
C MET A 279 2.44 -20.24 -9.65
N SER A 280 1.89 -21.29 -10.25
CA SER A 280 0.69 -21.20 -11.09
C SER A 280 -0.56 -20.97 -10.24
N MET A 281 -1.59 -20.34 -10.81
CA MET A 281 -2.85 -20.10 -10.09
C MET A 281 -3.49 -21.40 -9.57
N LYS A 282 -3.30 -22.52 -10.28
CA LYS A 282 -3.75 -23.85 -9.84
C LYS A 282 -3.06 -24.30 -8.54
N GLU A 283 -1.76 -24.06 -8.41
CA GLU A 283 -1.01 -24.38 -7.18
C GLU A 283 -1.45 -23.46 -6.03
N VAL A 284 -1.64 -22.17 -6.33
CA VAL A 284 -2.17 -21.19 -5.35
C VAL A 284 -3.53 -21.63 -4.79
N ILE A 285 -4.47 -22.03 -5.66
CA ILE A 285 -5.77 -22.54 -5.22
C ILE A 285 -5.64 -23.85 -4.46
N GLY A 286 -4.74 -24.74 -4.89
CA GLY A 286 -4.50 -26.02 -4.23
C GLY A 286 -3.94 -25.89 -2.81
N GLU A 287 -3.16 -24.84 -2.54
CA GLU A 287 -2.67 -24.50 -1.21
C GLU A 287 -3.74 -23.83 -0.34
N GLY A 288 -4.60 -23.02 -0.96
CA GLY A 288 -5.52 -22.12 -0.27
C GLY A 288 -5.08 -20.67 -0.48
N LEU A 289 -5.99 -19.83 -0.98
CA LEU A 289 -5.63 -18.45 -1.34
C LEU A 289 -5.29 -17.61 -0.10
N HIS A 290 -5.98 -17.85 1.02
CA HIS A 290 -5.72 -17.13 2.26
C HIS A 290 -4.33 -17.43 2.79
N GLU A 291 -3.97 -18.71 2.88
CA GLU A 291 -2.67 -19.20 3.33
C GLU A 291 -1.55 -18.67 2.45
N TYR A 292 -1.78 -18.64 1.13
CA TYR A 292 -0.88 -18.01 0.18
C TYR A 292 -0.72 -16.50 0.47
N LEU A 293 -1.82 -15.77 0.63
CA LEU A 293 -1.81 -14.31 0.87
C LEU A 293 -1.16 -13.95 2.22
N ASP A 294 -1.44 -14.70 3.27
CA ASP A 294 -0.84 -14.52 4.60
C ASP A 294 0.67 -14.72 4.53
N ARG A 295 1.14 -15.78 3.86
CA ARG A 295 2.59 -15.99 3.67
C ARG A 295 3.24 -14.84 2.88
N ALA A 296 2.57 -14.31 1.86
CA ALA A 296 3.08 -13.16 1.12
C ALA A 296 3.20 -11.91 2.03
N GLN A 297 2.20 -11.65 2.87
CA GLN A 297 2.22 -10.56 3.86
C GLN A 297 3.36 -10.74 4.88
N ILE A 298 3.54 -11.96 5.41
CA ILE A 298 4.65 -12.28 6.31
C ILE A 298 6.01 -12.01 5.64
N ASN A 299 6.18 -12.42 4.38
CA ASN A 299 7.44 -12.20 3.67
C ASN A 299 7.70 -10.71 3.33
N LEU A 300 6.66 -9.94 3.00
CA LEU A 300 6.75 -8.47 2.85
C LEU A 300 7.14 -7.80 4.17
N GLN A 301 6.61 -8.28 5.31
CA GLN A 301 7.01 -7.78 6.63
C GLN A 301 8.45 -8.16 6.97
N ARG A 302 8.87 -9.40 6.71
CA ARG A 302 10.27 -9.85 6.88
C ARG A 302 11.22 -8.98 6.06
N LEU A 303 10.85 -8.67 4.81
CA LEU A 303 11.62 -7.80 3.93
C LEU A 303 11.71 -6.36 4.48
N THR A 304 10.58 -5.79 4.91
CA THR A 304 10.55 -4.45 5.53
C THR A 304 11.45 -4.41 6.77
N ASN A 305 11.39 -5.42 7.63
CA ASN A 305 12.21 -5.51 8.83
C ASN A 305 13.70 -5.65 8.49
N ALA A 306 14.04 -6.38 7.43
CA ALA A 306 15.42 -6.48 6.96
C ALA A 306 15.93 -5.13 6.44
N ILE A 307 15.12 -4.37 5.70
CA ILE A 307 15.45 -3.02 5.23
C ILE A 307 15.70 -2.10 6.42
N ASP A 308 14.79 -2.10 7.39
CA ASP A 308 14.89 -1.27 8.60
C ASP A 308 16.20 -1.54 9.37
N ARG A 309 16.48 -2.80 9.69
CA ARG A 309 17.69 -3.20 10.43
C ARG A 309 18.98 -2.87 9.67
N THR A 310 18.97 -3.04 8.35
CA THR A 310 20.17 -2.92 7.53
C THR A 310 20.49 -1.48 7.16
N PHE A 311 19.46 -0.67 6.90
CA PHE A 311 19.64 0.66 6.31
C PHE A 311 19.21 1.81 7.22
N PHE A 312 18.29 1.62 8.16
CA PHE A 312 17.79 2.71 9.02
C PHE A 312 18.41 2.63 10.42
N ASN A 313 18.46 1.42 10.98
CA ASN A 313 18.92 1.15 12.35
C ASN A 313 20.27 0.41 12.42
N ALA A 314 21.10 0.53 11.38
CA ALA A 314 22.41 -0.13 11.35
C ALA A 314 23.26 0.29 12.56
N GLN A 315 23.53 -0.63 13.48
CA GLN A 315 24.52 -0.40 14.53
C GLN A 315 25.88 -0.16 13.86
N PRO A 316 26.66 0.86 14.29
CA PRO A 316 28.02 1.01 13.79
C PRO A 316 28.78 -0.28 14.09
N ALA A 317 29.38 -0.88 13.05
CA ALA A 317 30.25 -2.02 13.21
C ALA A 317 31.28 -1.69 14.31
N ALA A 318 31.37 -2.54 15.33
CA ALA A 318 32.38 -2.40 16.37
C ALA A 318 33.75 -2.23 15.68
N PRO A 319 34.58 -1.26 16.08
CA PRO A 319 35.87 -1.07 15.46
C PRO A 319 36.63 -2.39 15.56
N THR A 320 36.94 -2.97 14.40
CA THR A 320 37.79 -4.14 14.31
C THR A 320 39.08 -3.78 15.02
N SER A 321 39.28 -4.34 16.21
CA SER A 321 40.53 -4.21 16.94
C SER A 321 41.61 -4.78 16.05
N GLN A 322 42.29 -3.90 15.30
CA GLN A 322 43.56 -4.22 14.70
C GLN A 322 44.47 -4.56 15.87
N SER A 323 44.73 -5.85 16.03
CA SER A 323 45.81 -6.38 16.85
C SER A 323 47.12 -5.84 16.29
N GLN A 324 47.47 -4.62 16.70
CA GLN A 324 48.87 -4.24 16.82
C GLN A 324 49.42 -4.89 18.09
N TYR A 325 50.73 -5.10 18.09
CA TYR A 325 51.54 -5.89 19.02
C TYR A 325 51.52 -7.41 18.77
N GLN A 326 52.63 -8.12 18.74
CA GLN A 326 54.05 -7.81 18.52
C GLN A 326 54.74 -9.17 18.38
#